data_AF-A0A9E4Z003-F1
#
_entry.id   AF-A0A9E4Z003-F1
#
_cell.length_a   1.000
_cell.length_b   1.000
_cell.length_c   1.000
_cell.angle_alpha   90.00
_cell.angle_beta   90.00
_cell.angle_gamma   90.00
#
_symmetry.space_group_name_H-M   'P 1'
#
loop_
_entity.id
_entity.type
_entity.pdbx_description
1 polymer ?
#
loop_
_entity_poly.entity_id
_entity_poly.type
_entity_poly.pdbx_seq_one_letter_code
_entity_poly.pdbx_strand_id
1 'polypeptide(L)' 'MKLFLDTANIQEIRDGARLGVISGVTTNPSLASAEGIGNAESYKAAVREISDIVDGPISVEV' A
#
# COMPACT_ATOMS: atom_id res chain seq x y z
N MET A 1 -4.26 18.10 8.35
CA MET A 1 -4.84 16.74 8.35
C MET A 1 -4.06 15.91 7.35
N LYS A 2 -3.72 14.65 7.65
CA LYS A 2 -3.03 13.75 6.71
C LYS A 2 -4.00 12.65 6.29
N LEU A 3 -4.07 12.35 5.01
CA LEU A 3 -4.90 11.27 4.48
C LEU A 3 -4.01 10.04 4.24
N PHE A 4 -4.41 8.89 4.75
CA PHE A 4 -3.72 7.62 4.51
C PHE A 4 -4.67 6.69 3.78
N LEU A 5 -4.13 5.91 2.85
CA LEU A 5 -4.88 4.90 2.12
C LEU A 5 -4.65 3.55 2.80
N ASP A 6 -5.73 2.88 3.19
CA ASP A 6 -5.70 1.60 3.90
C ASP A 6 -6.07 0.47 2.93
N THR A 7 -5.07 0.00 2.18
CA THR A 7 -5.28 -0.96 1.10
C THR A 7 -3.98 -1.71 0.78
N ALA A 8 -4.12 -2.87 0.14
CA ALA A 8 -3.03 -3.55 -0.54
C ALA A 8 -3.14 -3.44 -2.08
N ASN A 9 -4.18 -2.75 -2.57
CA ASN A 9 -4.41 -2.58 -3.99
C ASN A 9 -3.48 -1.51 -4.59
N ILE A 10 -2.52 -1.95 -5.40
CA ILE A 10 -1.53 -1.09 -6.02
C ILE A 10 -2.15 -0.01 -6.92
N GLN A 11 -3.26 -0.31 -7.60
CA GLN A 11 -3.89 0.63 -8.52
C GLN A 11 -4.52 1.80 -7.76
N GLU A 12 -5.22 1.52 -6.66
CA GLU A 12 -5.78 2.55 -5.77
C GLU A 12 -4.67 3.45 -5.19
N ILE A 13 -3.54 2.85 -4.79
CA ILE A 13 -2.39 3.59 -4.26
C ILE A 13 -1.79 4.50 -5.34
N ARG A 14 -1.59 4.00 -6.57
CA ARG A 14 -1.13 4.82 -7.70
C ARG A 14 -2.06 5.99 -7.97
N ASP A 15 -3.37 5.76 -7.96
CA ASP A 15 -4.33 6.80 -8.26
C ASP A 15 -4.42 7.84 -7.14
N GLY A 16 -4.38 7.42 -5.87
CA GLY A 16 -4.28 8.33 -4.73
C GLY A 16 -3.00 9.17 -4.74
N ALA A 17 -1.86 8.56 -5.06
CA ALA A 17 -0.57 9.24 -5.19
C ALA A 17 -0.58 10.24 -6.35
N ARG A 18 -1.13 9.85 -7.51
CA ARG A 18 -1.25 10.71 -8.70
C ARG A 18 -2.14 11.93 -8.46
N LEU A 19 -3.20 11.77 -7.68
CA LEU A 19 -4.06 12.88 -7.27
C LEU A 19 -3.38 13.82 -6.26
N GLY A 20 -2.27 13.40 -5.64
CA GLY A 20 -1.53 14.18 -4.65
C GLY A 20 -2.29 14.37 -3.32
N VAL A 21 -3.27 13.51 -3.04
CA VAL A 21 -4.16 13.66 -1.87
C VAL A 21 -3.75 12.79 -0.68
N ILE A 22 -2.98 11.73 -0.91
CA ILE A 22 -2.51 10.84 0.16
C ILE A 22 -1.13 11.24 0.66
N SER A 23 -0.92 11.02 1.96
CA SER A 23 0.33 11.26 2.67
C SER A 23 1.08 9.99 3.03
N GLY A 24 0.47 8.81 2.81
CA GLY A 24 1.04 7.51 3.18
C GLY A 24 0.04 6.37 2.96
N VAL A 25 0.50 5.15 3.23
CA VAL A 25 -0.30 3.91 3.08
C VAL A 25 -0.17 3.05 4.33
N THR A 26 -1.27 2.41 4.72
CA THR A 26 -1.29 1.34 5.73
C THR A 26 -1.68 0.04 5.04
N THR A 27 -0.98 -1.06 5.36
CA THR A 27 -1.28 -2.37 4.80
C THR A 27 -0.99 -3.48 5.81
N ASN A 28 -1.71 -4.59 5.67
CA ASN A 28 -1.60 -5.78 6.52
C ASN A 28 -1.83 -7.06 5.70
N PRO A 29 -1.46 -8.24 6.23
CA PRO A 29 -1.63 -9.51 5.53
C PRO A 29 -3.08 -9.82 5.11
N SER A 30 -4.08 -9.34 5.85
CA SER A 30 -5.50 -9.56 5.53
C SER A 30 -5.92 -8.81 4.26
N LEU A 31 -5.54 -7.54 4.14
CA LEU A 31 -5.77 -6.73 2.94
C LEU A 31 -5.02 -7.33 1.74
N ALA A 32 -3.76 -7.73 1.93
CA ALA A 32 -2.98 -8.39 0.90
C ALA A 32 -3.62 -9.71 0.43
N SER A 33 -4.18 -10.50 1.35
CA SER A 33 -4.89 -11.73 1.01
C SER A 33 -6.18 -11.48 0.22
N ALA A 34 -6.90 -10.39 0.51
CA ALA A 34 -8.09 -10.01 -0.25
C ALA A 34 -7.75 -9.64 -1.71
N GLU A 35 -6.58 -9.04 -1.93
CA GLU A 35 -6.05 -8.70 -3.26
C GLU A 35 -5.31 -9.88 -3.94
N GLY A 36 -5.32 -11.08 -3.34
CA GLY A 36 -4.69 -12.28 -3.92
C GLY A 36 -3.16 -12.34 -3.80
N ILE A 37 -2.55 -11.43 -3.03
CA ILE A 37 -1.10 -11.32 -2.82
C ILE A 37 -0.68 -11.63 -1.37
N GLY A 38 -1.52 -12.32 -0.61
CA GLY A 38 -1.31 -12.59 0.83
C GLY A 38 -0.18 -13.56 1.19
N ASN A 39 0.48 -14.18 0.20
CA ASN A 39 1.68 -14.97 0.49
C ASN A 39 2.87 -14.03 0.79
N ALA A 40 3.83 -14.51 1.58
CA ALA A 40 4.92 -13.67 2.09
C ALA A 40 5.79 -13.04 0.99
N GLU A 41 6.04 -13.76 -0.12
CA GLU A 41 6.85 -13.24 -1.21
C GLU A 41 6.12 -12.16 -2.01
N SER A 42 4.86 -12.41 -2.38
CA SER A 42 4.02 -11.44 -3.10
C SER A 42 3.73 -10.21 -2.27
N TYR A 43 3.44 -10.36 -0.97
CA TYR A 43 3.22 -9.22 -0.09
C TYR A 43 4.48 -8.36 0.06
N LYS A 44 5.66 -8.99 0.22
CA LYS A 44 6.94 -8.27 0.26
C LYS A 44 7.24 -7.55 -1.04
N ALA A 45 6.89 -8.15 -2.18
CA ALA A 45 7.01 -7.48 -3.49
C ALA A 45 6.06 -6.28 -3.60
N ALA A 46 4.81 -6.43 -3.17
CA ALA A 46 3.84 -5.34 -3.15
C ALA A 46 4.27 -4.18 -2.25
N VAL A 47 4.77 -4.45 -1.04
CA VAL A 47 5.29 -3.41 -0.14
C VAL A 47 6.43 -2.61 -0.77
N ARG A 48 7.33 -3.28 -1.51
CA ARG A 48 8.39 -2.59 -2.27
C ARG A 48 7.81 -1.70 -3.36
N GLU A 49 6.85 -2.21 -4.12
CA GLU A 49 6.18 -1.42 -5.15
C GLU A 49 5.45 -0.20 -4.55
N ILE A 50 4.80 -0.35 -3.39
CA ILE A 50 4.18 0.76 -2.67
C ILE A 50 5.22 1.81 -2.28
N SER A 51 6.42 1.39 -1.85
CA SER A 51 7.53 2.31 -1.52
C SER A 51 8.10 3.06 -2.72
N ASP A 52 7.98 2.51 -3.93
CA ASP A 52 8.38 3.20 -5.16
C ASP A 52 7.32 4.23 -5.62
N ILE A 53 6.06 4.08 -5.18
CA ILE A 53 4.93 4.94 -5.56
C ILE A 53 4.74 6.09 -4.57
N VAL A 54 4.91 5.82 -3.28
CA VAL A 54 4.52 6.73 -2.19
C VAL A 54 5.75 7.29 -1.48
N ASP A 55 5.98 8.60 -1.64
CA ASP A 55 7.05 9.35 -0.95
C ASP A 55 6.63 9.74 0.48
N GLY A 56 6.14 8.77 1.26
CA GLY A 56 5.54 8.98 2.57
C GLY A 56 5.58 7.74 3.45
N PRO A 57 5.08 7.80 4.70
CA PRO A 57 5.12 6.67 5.61
C PRO A 57 4.29 5.50 5.08
N ILE A 58 4.87 4.31 5.14
CA ILE A 58 4.22 3.05 4.80
C ILE A 58 4.23 2.19 6.05
N SER A 59 3.04 1.94 6.62
CA SER A 59 2.88 1.05 7.76
C SER A 59 2.58 -0.35 7.25
N VAL A 60 3.39 -1.32 7.68
CA VAL A 60 3.32 -2.71 7.25
C VAL A 60 3.25 -3.59 8.49
N GLU A 61 2.22 -4.43 8.57
CA GLU A 61 2.13 -5.48 9.59
C GLU A 61 2.85 -6.77 9.14
N VAL A 62 3.42 -7.50 10.11
CA VAL A 62 4.18 -8.75 9.92
C VAL A 62 3.40 -9.99 10.38
#